data_AF-F9X8R4-F1
#
_entry.id   AF-F9X8R4-F1
#
_cell.length_a   1.000
_cell.length_b   1.000
_cell.length_c   1.000
_cell.angle_alpha   90.00
_cell.angle_beta   90.00
_cell.angle_gamma   90.00
#
_symmetry.space_group_name_H-M   'P 1'
#
loop_
_entity.id
_entity.type
_entity.pdbx_description
1 polymer ?
#
loop_
_entity_poly.entity_id
_entity_poly.type
_entity_poly.pdbx_seq_one_letter_code
_entity_poly.pdbx_strand_id
1 'polypeptide(L)'
;LPRVANPSFWSSLIPRPFRRPVTEAEVIERALKRSAGAEERRTGIKFLVLGILVGSNAINLISIKRDMLNFTRQTDAKLELLREVVQKVKNGEDVDVKQALGTGDPEHEKEWEQVMKELEETDMLLEGRKKREAKRQQKEQQRRIKEED
;
A
#
# COMPACT_ATOMS: atom_id res chain seq x y z
N LEU A 1 53.71 46.41 -2.38
CA LEU A 1 53.33 44.99 -2.18
C LEU A 1 52.84 44.42 -3.52
N PRO A 2 53.25 43.20 -3.90
CA PRO A 2 52.86 42.60 -5.19
C PRO A 2 51.35 42.34 -5.25
N ARG A 3 50.73 42.59 -6.41
CA ARG A 3 49.26 42.50 -6.65
C ARG A 3 48.63 41.15 -6.31
N VAL A 4 49.41 40.08 -6.33
CA VAL A 4 49.00 38.71 -5.96
C VAL A 4 48.66 38.54 -4.47
N ALA A 5 49.15 39.43 -3.61
CA ALA A 5 48.82 39.43 -2.19
C ALA A 5 47.49 40.16 -1.89
N ASN A 6 46.82 40.76 -2.89
CA ASN A 6 45.56 41.45 -2.71
C ASN A 6 44.37 40.45 -2.80
N PRO A 7 43.54 40.30 -1.75
CA PRO A 7 42.37 39.41 -1.76
C PRO A 7 41.36 39.70 -2.89
N SER A 8 41.29 40.95 -3.35
CA SER A 8 40.38 41.38 -4.42
C SER A 8 40.76 40.81 -5.80
N PHE A 9 42.01 40.38 -6.00
CA PHE A 9 42.44 39.73 -7.25
C PHE A 9 41.96 38.27 -7.32
N TRP A 10 42.01 37.54 -6.21
CA TRP A 10 41.50 36.16 -6.15
C TRP A 10 39.98 36.11 -6.19
N SER A 11 39.31 37.12 -5.64
CA SER A 11 37.85 37.19 -5.67
C SER A 11 37.30 37.46 -7.07
N SER A 12 38.06 38.04 -8.00
CA SER A 12 37.65 38.30 -9.40
C SER A 12 37.76 37.09 -10.34
N LEU A 13 38.49 36.07 -9.93
CA LEU A 13 38.59 34.79 -10.65
C LEU A 13 37.41 33.84 -10.36
N ILE A 14 36.61 34.12 -9.33
CA ILE A 14 35.45 33.30 -8.95
C ILE A 14 34.22 33.77 -9.74
N PRO A 15 33.55 32.90 -10.51
CA PRO A 15 32.34 33.26 -11.24
C PRO A 15 31.25 33.81 -10.32
N ARG A 16 30.49 34.81 -10.80
CA ARG A 16 29.42 35.47 -10.04
C ARG A 16 28.48 34.54 -9.25
N PRO A 17 28.00 33.38 -9.76
CA PRO A 17 27.10 32.52 -8.99
C PRO A 17 27.76 31.87 -7.76
N PHE A 18 29.09 31.71 -7.75
CA PHE A 18 29.85 31.10 -6.66
C PHE A 18 30.52 32.11 -5.72
N ARG A 19 30.47 33.40 -6.08
CA ARG A 19 31.05 34.48 -5.26
C ARG A 19 30.21 34.73 -4.01
N ARG A 20 30.87 34.80 -2.85
CA ARG A 20 30.21 35.21 -1.59
C ARG A 20 29.71 36.66 -1.69
N PRO A 21 28.48 36.96 -1.27
CA PRO A 21 27.99 38.34 -1.23
C PRO A 21 28.83 39.12 -0.22
N VAL A 22 29.37 40.26 -0.65
CA VAL A 22 30.23 41.12 0.19
C VAL A 22 29.41 42.22 0.86
N THR A 23 28.34 42.64 0.19
CA THR A 23 27.46 43.74 0.61
C THR A 23 26.11 43.21 1.08
N GLU A 24 25.57 43.82 2.12
CA GLU A 24 24.25 43.47 2.69
C GLU A 24 23.13 43.56 1.64
N ALA A 25 23.21 44.53 0.73
CA ALA A 25 22.31 44.65 -0.41
C ALA A 25 22.34 43.44 -1.36
N GLU A 26 23.50 42.82 -1.61
CA GLU A 26 23.61 41.63 -2.46
C GLU A 26 23.08 40.37 -1.77
N VAL A 27 23.18 40.30 -0.43
CA VAL A 27 22.59 39.22 0.38
C VAL A 27 21.06 39.29 0.26
N ILE A 28 20.50 40.49 0.43
CA ILE A 28 19.06 40.74 0.38
C ILE A 28 18.52 40.46 -1.03
N GLU A 29 19.18 40.92 -2.09
CA GLU A 29 18.75 40.69 -3.47
C GLU A 29 18.73 39.18 -3.83
N ARG A 30 19.75 38.42 -3.41
CA ARG A 30 19.79 36.96 -3.61
C ARG A 30 18.75 36.23 -2.76
N ALA A 31 18.50 36.69 -1.54
CA ALA A 31 17.46 36.13 -0.69
C ALA A 31 16.07 36.34 -1.31
N LEU A 32 15.79 37.54 -1.83
CA LEU A 32 14.55 37.87 -2.55
C LEU A 32 14.35 37.03 -3.81
N LYS A 33 15.41 36.86 -4.62
CA LYS A 33 15.37 36.01 -5.82
C LYS A 33 15.13 34.53 -5.49
N ARG A 34 15.65 34.04 -4.36
CA ARG A 34 15.42 32.66 -3.90
C ARG A 34 14.05 32.46 -3.28
N SER A 35 13.53 33.45 -2.55
CA SER A 35 12.20 33.40 -1.94
C SER A 35 11.09 33.61 -2.96
N ALA A 36 11.37 34.27 -4.10
CA ALA A 36 10.46 34.36 -5.23
C ALA A 36 10.05 32.96 -5.70
N GLY A 37 8.74 32.70 -5.69
CA GLY A 37 8.14 31.41 -6.05
C GLY A 37 8.39 30.26 -5.06
N ALA A 38 8.93 30.52 -3.85
CA ALA A 38 9.18 29.46 -2.87
C ALA A 38 7.87 28.84 -2.35
N GLU A 39 6.82 29.64 -2.16
CA GLU A 39 5.48 29.16 -1.75
C GLU A 39 4.81 28.32 -2.84
N GLU A 40 4.95 28.72 -4.10
CA GLU A 40 4.43 27.97 -5.25
C GLU A 40 5.15 26.63 -5.40
N ARG A 41 6.49 26.60 -5.24
CA ARG A 41 7.27 25.36 -5.21
C ARG A 41 6.89 24.46 -4.04
N ARG A 42 6.71 25.01 -2.84
CA ARG A 42 6.23 24.25 -1.67
C ARG A 42 4.85 23.65 -1.91
N THR A 43 3.96 24.41 -2.55
CA THR A 43 2.61 23.97 -2.90
C THR A 43 2.63 22.87 -3.96
N GLY A 44 3.44 23.03 -5.01
CA GLY A 44 3.68 21.99 -6.02
C GLY A 44 4.23 20.70 -5.41
N ILE A 45 5.16 20.79 -4.45
CA ILE A 45 5.69 19.62 -3.71
C ILE A 45 4.59 18.94 -2.89
N LYS A 46 3.70 19.70 -2.22
CA LYS A 46 2.55 19.12 -1.51
C LYS A 46 1.67 18.30 -2.46
N PHE A 47 1.33 18.85 -3.63
CA PHE A 47 0.52 18.14 -4.63
C PHE A 47 1.25 16.93 -5.23
N LEU A 48 2.55 17.04 -5.47
CA LEU A 48 3.39 15.93 -5.93
C LEU A 48 3.37 14.78 -4.93
N VAL A 49 3.59 15.07 -3.64
CA VAL A 49 3.58 14.07 -2.56
C VAL A 49 2.20 13.44 -2.40
N LEU A 50 1.12 14.24 -2.47
CA LEU A 50 -0.25 13.72 -2.44
C LEU A 50 -0.55 12.80 -3.63
N GLY A 51 -0.13 13.19 -4.85
CA GLY A 51 -0.29 12.37 -6.05
C GLY A 51 0.48 11.05 -5.98
N ILE A 52 1.72 11.07 -5.47
CA ILE A 52 2.52 9.86 -5.23
C ILE A 52 1.86 8.99 -4.16
N LEU A 53 1.40 9.56 -3.03
CA LEU A 53 0.78 8.80 -1.95
C LEU A 53 -0.50 8.08 -2.42
N VAL A 54 -1.33 8.78 -3.19
CA VAL A 54 -2.56 8.21 -3.75
C VAL A 54 -2.24 7.18 -4.83
N GLY A 55 -1.32 7.49 -5.76
CA GLY A 55 -0.93 6.61 -6.87
C GLY A 55 -0.08 5.41 -6.48
N SER A 56 0.69 5.49 -5.39
CA SER A 56 1.62 4.45 -4.93
C SER A 56 0.91 3.14 -4.55
N ASN A 57 -0.37 3.20 -4.19
CA ASN A 57 -1.13 2.03 -3.79
C ASN A 57 -1.59 1.17 -4.98
N ALA A 58 -1.46 1.65 -6.23
CA ALA A 58 -1.94 0.94 -7.41
C ALA A 58 -1.20 -0.39 -7.68
N ILE A 59 0.09 -0.47 -7.31
CA ILE A 59 0.90 -1.67 -7.51
C ILE A 59 0.42 -2.81 -6.59
N ASN A 60 0.17 -2.49 -5.31
CA ASN A 60 -0.32 -3.46 -4.33
C ASN A 60 -1.69 -4.02 -4.74
N LEU A 61 -2.54 -3.19 -5.35
CA LEU A 61 -3.87 -3.60 -5.79
C LEU A 61 -3.82 -4.68 -6.90
N ILE A 62 -2.83 -4.64 -7.80
CA ILE A 62 -2.71 -5.63 -8.88
C ILE A 62 -2.26 -6.99 -8.33
N SER A 63 -1.32 -7.01 -7.37
CA SER A 63 -0.90 -8.25 -6.70
C SER A 63 -2.08 -8.90 -5.99
N ILE A 64 -2.78 -8.14 -5.15
CA ILE A 64 -3.94 -8.63 -4.39
C ILE A 64 -5.01 -9.20 -5.33
N LYS A 65 -5.27 -8.55 -6.47
CA LYS A 65 -6.23 -9.05 -7.46
C LYS A 65 -5.77 -10.38 -8.09
N ARG A 66 -4.48 -10.51 -8.39
CA ARG A 66 -3.93 -11.74 -8.97
C ARG A 66 -3.97 -12.90 -7.97
N ASP A 67 -3.59 -12.63 -6.73
CA ASP A 67 -3.60 -13.62 -5.65
C ASP A 67 -5.04 -14.11 -5.40
N MET A 68 -6.01 -13.18 -5.35
CA MET A 68 -7.43 -13.51 -5.25
C MET A 68 -7.93 -14.37 -6.43
N LEU A 69 -7.53 -14.04 -7.67
CA LEU A 69 -7.93 -14.82 -8.84
C LEU A 69 -7.39 -16.25 -8.82
N ASN A 70 -6.15 -16.43 -8.37
CA ASN A 70 -5.56 -17.76 -8.23
C ASN A 70 -6.26 -18.57 -7.13
N PHE A 71 -6.52 -17.94 -5.98
CA PHE A 71 -7.26 -18.56 -4.87
C PHE A 71 -8.66 -19.01 -5.30
N THR A 72 -9.43 -18.15 -5.99
CA THR A 72 -10.77 -18.51 -6.47
C THR A 72 -10.73 -19.72 -7.39
N ARG A 73 -9.78 -19.76 -8.34
CA ARG A 73 -9.65 -20.91 -9.26
C ARG A 73 -9.32 -22.21 -8.54
N GLN A 74 -8.39 -22.17 -7.58
CA GLN A 74 -8.02 -23.36 -6.81
C GLN A 74 -9.20 -23.83 -5.94
N THR A 75 -9.88 -22.90 -5.28
CA THR A 75 -11.04 -23.20 -4.44
C THR A 75 -12.20 -23.79 -5.25
N ASP A 76 -12.50 -23.21 -6.41
CA ASP A 76 -13.58 -23.70 -7.29
C ASP A 76 -13.31 -25.14 -7.76
N ALA A 77 -12.08 -25.45 -8.16
CA ALA A 77 -11.69 -26.80 -8.56
C ALA A 77 -11.83 -27.81 -7.40
N LYS A 78 -11.40 -27.43 -6.18
CA LYS A 78 -11.51 -28.28 -4.98
C LYS A 78 -12.97 -28.45 -4.55
N LEU A 79 -13.80 -27.41 -4.66
CA LEU A 79 -15.24 -27.47 -4.40
C LEU A 79 -15.98 -28.35 -5.41
N GLU A 80 -15.62 -28.29 -6.68
CA GLU A 80 -16.18 -29.14 -7.73
C GLU A 80 -15.86 -30.62 -7.45
N LEU A 81 -14.61 -30.91 -7.09
CA LEU A 81 -14.18 -32.26 -6.71
C LEU A 81 -14.94 -32.78 -5.48
N LEU A 82 -15.07 -31.96 -4.42
CA LEU A 82 -15.87 -32.33 -3.24
C LEU A 82 -17.32 -32.59 -3.61
N ARG A 83 -17.91 -31.75 -4.46
CA ARG A 83 -19.29 -31.89 -4.90
C ARG A 83 -19.50 -33.18 -5.68
N GLU A 84 -18.57 -33.54 -6.56
CA GLU A 84 -18.60 -34.78 -7.31
C GLU A 84 -18.53 -35.99 -6.37
N VAL A 85 -17.58 -36.00 -5.43
CA VAL A 85 -17.42 -37.09 -4.46
C VAL A 85 -18.69 -37.23 -3.61
N VAL A 86 -19.21 -36.12 -3.08
CA VAL A 86 -20.47 -36.12 -2.30
C VAL A 86 -21.64 -36.65 -3.13
N GLN A 87 -21.73 -36.28 -4.40
CA GLN A 87 -22.81 -36.72 -5.28
C GLN A 87 -22.73 -38.23 -5.55
N LYS A 88 -21.53 -38.77 -5.81
CA LYS A 88 -21.33 -40.21 -6.03
C LYS A 88 -21.64 -41.03 -4.77
N VAL A 89 -21.17 -40.57 -3.61
CA VAL A 89 -21.50 -41.19 -2.31
C VAL A 89 -23.00 -41.17 -2.06
N LYS A 90 -23.67 -40.05 -2.34
CA LYS A 90 -25.14 -39.93 -2.19
C LYS A 90 -25.90 -40.89 -3.13
N ASN A 91 -25.36 -41.15 -4.31
CA ASN A 91 -25.95 -42.07 -5.27
C ASN A 91 -25.72 -43.56 -4.89
N GLY A 92 -24.96 -43.84 -3.83
CA GLY A 92 -24.65 -45.18 -3.37
C GLY A 92 -23.56 -45.88 -4.18
N GLU A 93 -22.78 -45.13 -4.98
CA GLU A 93 -21.57 -45.66 -5.62
C GLU A 93 -20.46 -45.87 -4.59
N ASP A 94 -19.74 -47.00 -4.70
CA ASP A 94 -18.56 -47.27 -3.90
C ASP A 94 -17.40 -46.40 -4.41
N VAL A 95 -17.17 -45.28 -3.74
CA VAL A 95 -16.09 -44.34 -4.04
C VAL A 95 -15.09 -44.36 -2.90
N ASP A 96 -13.83 -44.62 -3.22
CA ASP A 96 -12.74 -44.40 -2.28
C ASP A 96 -12.52 -42.90 -2.08
N VAL A 97 -13.17 -42.37 -1.05
CA VAL A 97 -13.13 -40.96 -0.65
C VAL A 97 -11.70 -40.50 -0.37
N LYS A 98 -10.85 -41.37 0.21
CA LYS A 98 -9.48 -40.99 0.56
C LYS A 98 -8.65 -40.80 -0.70
N GLN A 99 -8.75 -41.73 -1.64
CA GLN A 99 -8.06 -41.60 -2.92
C GLN A 99 -8.61 -40.44 -3.75
N ALA A 100 -9.93 -40.26 -3.79
CA ALA A 100 -10.56 -39.19 -4.56
C ALA A 100 -10.21 -37.78 -4.05
N LEU A 101 -10.02 -37.62 -2.74
CA LEU A 101 -9.59 -36.34 -2.14
C LEU A 101 -8.07 -36.14 -2.17
N GLY A 102 -7.30 -37.13 -2.63
CA GLY A 102 -5.83 -37.10 -2.64
C GLY A 102 -5.20 -37.29 -1.25
N THR A 103 -5.92 -37.90 -0.31
CA THR A 103 -5.37 -38.24 1.02
C THR A 103 -4.26 -39.27 0.86
N GLY A 104 -3.05 -38.94 1.33
CA GLY A 104 -1.83 -39.74 1.14
C GLY A 104 -0.88 -39.24 0.06
N ASP A 105 -1.25 -38.22 -0.72
CA ASP A 105 -0.33 -37.49 -1.60
C ASP A 105 0.10 -36.17 -0.93
N PRO A 106 1.40 -35.99 -0.60
CA PRO A 106 1.89 -34.80 0.09
C PRO A 106 1.67 -33.51 -0.71
N GLU A 107 1.60 -33.56 -2.04
CA GLU A 107 1.31 -32.37 -2.84
C GLU A 107 -0.16 -31.94 -2.72
N HIS A 108 -1.09 -32.89 -2.84
CA HIS A 108 -2.52 -32.62 -2.70
C HIS A 108 -2.90 -32.19 -1.29
N GLU A 109 -2.32 -32.80 -0.26
CA GLU A 109 -2.57 -32.42 1.14
C GLU A 109 -2.09 -31.00 1.42
N LYS A 110 -0.95 -30.60 0.87
CA LYS A 110 -0.42 -29.24 1.02
C LYS A 110 -1.32 -28.20 0.34
N GLU A 111 -1.88 -28.51 -0.83
CA GLU A 111 -2.85 -27.64 -1.49
C GLU A 111 -4.13 -27.48 -0.65
N TRP A 112 -4.63 -28.57 -0.06
CA TRP A 112 -5.77 -28.52 0.84
C TRP A 112 -5.48 -27.71 2.11
N GLU A 113 -4.31 -27.90 2.73
CA GLU A 113 -3.87 -27.13 3.88
C GLU A 113 -3.81 -25.63 3.55
N GLN A 114 -3.29 -25.27 2.38
CA GLN A 114 -3.21 -23.89 1.95
C GLN A 114 -4.59 -23.26 1.78
N VAL A 115 -5.53 -23.94 1.10
CA VAL A 115 -6.91 -23.44 0.93
C VAL A 115 -7.60 -23.28 2.29
N MET A 116 -7.42 -24.22 3.21
CA MET A 116 -8.00 -24.16 4.56
C MET A 116 -7.44 -23.00 5.39
N LYS A 117 -6.12 -22.78 5.34
CA LYS A 117 -5.47 -21.68 6.04
C LYS A 117 -5.93 -20.33 5.50
N GLU A 118 -6.01 -20.19 4.17
CA GLU A 118 -6.48 -18.95 3.54
C GLU A 118 -7.96 -18.66 3.86
N LEU A 119 -8.79 -19.71 4.00
CA LEU A 119 -10.18 -19.59 4.43
C LEU A 119 -10.29 -19.11 5.89
N GLU A 120 -9.51 -19.71 6.80
CA GLU A 120 -9.46 -19.29 8.21
C GLU A 120 -9.04 -17.81 8.35
N GLU A 121 -7.97 -17.42 7.64
CA GLU A 121 -7.51 -16.03 7.62
C GLU A 121 -8.60 -15.09 7.08
N THR A 122 -9.31 -15.48 6.02
CA THR A 122 -10.40 -14.70 5.42
C THR A 122 -11.57 -14.52 6.39
N ASP A 123 -12.00 -15.59 7.06
CA ASP A 123 -13.09 -15.53 8.04
C ASP A 123 -12.72 -14.66 9.25
N MET A 124 -11.50 -14.79 9.77
CA MET A 124 -10.99 -13.92 10.83
C MET A 124 -11.01 -12.44 10.43
N LEU A 125 -10.63 -12.12 9.19
CA LEU A 125 -10.68 -10.75 8.66
C LEU A 125 -12.11 -10.23 8.54
N LEU A 126 -13.05 -11.07 8.07
CA LEU A 126 -14.47 -10.73 7.95
C LEU A 126 -15.10 -10.48 9.33
N GLU A 127 -14.83 -11.33 10.31
CA GLU A 127 -15.27 -11.14 11.69
C GLU A 127 -14.71 -9.85 12.30
N GLY A 128 -13.41 -9.59 12.07
CA GLY A 128 -12.76 -8.37 12.53
C GLY A 128 -13.42 -7.11 11.94
N ARG A 129 -13.77 -7.13 10.65
CA ARG A 129 -14.51 -6.04 10.00
C ARG A 129 -15.90 -5.86 10.59
N LYS A 130 -16.68 -6.94 10.74
CA LYS A 130 -18.03 -6.91 11.35
C LYS A 130 -18.00 -6.32 12.76
N LYS A 131 -17.05 -6.74 13.60
CA LYS A 131 -16.87 -6.21 14.97
C LYS A 131 -16.56 -4.71 14.98
N ARG A 132 -15.72 -4.24 14.06
CA ARG A 132 -15.36 -2.81 13.94
C ARG A 132 -16.53 -1.97 13.46
N GLU A 133 -17.31 -2.46 12.50
CA GLU A 133 -18.51 -1.78 12.00
C GLU A 133 -19.60 -1.69 13.08
N ALA A 134 -19.86 -2.79 13.79
CA ALA A 134 -20.79 -2.79 14.93
C ALA A 134 -20.39 -1.76 15.99
N LYS A 135 -19.09 -1.69 16.35
CA LYS A 135 -18.59 -0.70 17.30
C LYS A 135 -18.73 0.75 16.80
N ARG A 136 -18.57 0.99 15.50
CA ARG A 136 -18.78 2.31 14.88
C ARG A 136 -20.25 2.72 14.95
N GLN A 137 -21.15 1.80 14.59
CA GLN A 137 -22.60 2.03 14.64
C GLN A 137 -23.08 2.30 16.07
N GLN A 138 -22.61 1.53 17.05
CA GLN A 138 -22.91 1.76 18.47
C GLN A 138 -22.44 3.15 18.93
N LYS A 139 -21.22 3.56 18.55
CA LYS A 139 -20.68 4.88 18.90
C LYS A 139 -21.46 6.01 18.23
N GLU A 140 -21.94 5.81 17.01
CA GLU A 140 -22.76 6.79 16.31
C GLU A 140 -24.15 6.91 16.92
N GLN A 141 -24.78 5.79 17.28
CA GLN A 141 -26.05 5.77 18.02
C GLN A 141 -25.91 6.48 19.38
N GLN A 142 -24.85 6.21 20.13
CA GLN A 142 -24.58 6.91 21.40
C GLN A 142 -24.39 8.42 21.22
N ARG A 143 -23.79 8.85 20.10
CA ARG A 143 -23.64 10.29 19.79
C ARG A 143 -24.98 10.94 19.47
N ARG A 144 -25.82 10.28 18.67
CA ARG A 144 -27.17 10.77 18.34
C ARG A 144 -28.05 10.89 19.58
N ILE A 145 -28.05 9.87 20.44
CA ILE A 145 -28.80 9.90 21.71
C ILE A 145 -28.33 11.07 22.59
N LYS A 146 -27.02 11.33 22.65
CA LYS A 146 -26.46 12.46 23.42
C LYS A 146 -26.75 13.83 22.80
N GLU A 147 -27.05 13.91 21.51
CA GLU A 147 -27.42 15.16 20.82
C GLU A 147 -28.93 15.44 20.92
N GLU A 148 -29.74 14.44 21.27
CA GLU A 148 -31.20 14.54 21.44
C GLU A 148 -31.61 14.83 22.91
N ASP A 149 -30.74 14.58 23.89
CA ASP A 149 -30.88 14.94 25.33
C ASP A 149 -30.28 16.33 25.66
#